data_AF-A0A2Z7CG36-F1
#
_entry.id   AF-A0A2Z7CG36-F1
#
_cell.length_a   1.000
_cell.length_b   1.000
_cell.length_c   1.000
_cell.angle_alpha   90.00
_cell.angle_beta   90.00
_cell.angle_gamma   90.00
#
_symmetry.space_group_name_H-M   'P 1'
#
loop_
_entity.id
_entity.type
_entity.pdbx_description
1 polymer ?
#
loop_
_entity_poly.entity_id
_entity_poly.type
_entity_poly.pdbx_seq_one_letter_code
_entity_poly.pdbx_strand_id
1 'polypeptide(L)'
;MWVTGIIISTVYGQMSNLFVLQGGYMDTRVGQSNIKIPEASLSLFDTLSVIFWVPVYDRIIIRTTRKFTGHKNGLTQLQRIGTGLLISIFAMVSAAILEYVRLDIVKKHNSYSMKAAPISVFWQVTQYFIIGCAEVFTYIGQLEFFY
;
A
#
# COMPACT_ATOMS: atom_id res chain seq x y z
N MET A 1 16.71 14.68 -0.21
CA MET A 1 17.37 13.37 0.02
C MET A 1 17.12 12.85 1.41
N TRP A 2 17.70 13.45 2.46
CA TRP A 2 17.45 13.02 3.85
C TRP A 2 16.00 13.24 4.31
N VAL A 3 15.42 14.42 4.03
CA VAL A 3 14.04 14.76 4.43
C VAL A 3 12.99 13.88 3.73
N THR A 4 13.19 13.55 2.45
CA THR A 4 12.28 12.67 1.68
C THR A 4 12.30 11.23 2.20
N GLY A 5 13.44 10.75 2.72
CA GLY A 5 13.53 9.46 3.40
C GLY A 5 12.74 9.43 4.71
N ILE A 6 12.78 10.51 5.50
CA ILE A 6 12.02 10.64 6.75
C ILE A 6 10.50 10.54 6.48
N ILE A 7 10.01 11.18 5.41
CA ILE A 7 8.60 11.11 5.02
C ILE A 7 8.20 9.67 4.65
N ILE A 8 9.03 8.96 3.87
CA ILE A 8 8.79 7.54 3.52
C ILE A 8 8.73 6.67 4.77
N SER A 9 9.73 6.78 5.66
CA SER A 9 9.78 6.01 6.90
C SER A 9 8.59 6.30 7.80
N THR A 10 8.11 7.55 7.82
CA THR A 10 6.92 7.92 8.59
C THR A 10 5.67 7.28 8.00
N VAL A 11 5.46 7.35 6.68
CA VAL A 11 4.32 6.72 6.00
C VAL A 11 4.35 5.19 6.18
N TYR A 12 5.53 4.58 6.10
CA TYR A 12 5.72 3.15 6.36
C TYR A 12 5.38 2.77 7.80
N GLY A 13 5.86 3.56 8.77
CA GLY A 13 5.54 3.35 10.19
C GLY A 13 4.04 3.48 10.48
N GLN A 14 3.34 4.36 9.75
CA GLN A 14 1.88 4.45 9.81
C GLN A 14 1.22 3.22 9.21
N MET A 15 1.69 2.70 8.08
CA MET A 15 1.14 1.49 7.46
C MET A 15 1.25 0.28 8.39
N SER A 16 2.41 0.06 9.03
CA SER A 16 2.61 -1.13 9.88
C SER A 16 1.72 -1.16 11.13
N ASN A 17 1.19 0.00 11.55
CA ASN A 17 0.38 0.12 12.77
C ASN A 17 -1.09 0.42 12.45
N LEU A 18 -1.36 1.50 11.71
CA LEU A 18 -2.73 1.93 11.39
C LEU A 18 -3.47 0.94 10.49
N PHE A 19 -2.81 0.29 9.53
CA PHE A 19 -3.52 -0.62 8.62
C PHE A 19 -3.91 -1.91 9.33
N VAL A 20 -3.05 -2.38 10.24
CA VAL A 20 -3.34 -3.53 11.10
C VAL A 20 -4.48 -3.20 12.04
N LEU A 21 -4.40 -2.06 12.76
CA LEU A 21 -5.48 -1.58 13.62
C LEU A 21 -6.80 -1.41 12.87
N GLN A 22 -6.77 -0.83 11.68
CA GLN A 22 -7.95 -0.69 10.83
C GLN A 22 -8.55 -2.06 10.48
N GLY A 23 -7.71 -3.03 10.13
CA GLY A 23 -8.13 -4.41 9.85
C GLY A 23 -8.78 -5.09 11.07
N GLY A 24 -8.34 -4.76 12.28
CA GLY A 24 -8.93 -5.28 13.52
C GLY A 24 -10.33 -4.78 13.85
N TYR A 25 -10.72 -3.64 13.27
CA TYR A 25 -12.09 -3.11 13.37
C TYR A 25 -12.97 -3.47 12.16
N MET A 26 -12.49 -4.33 11.27
CA MET A 26 -13.21 -4.80 10.08
C MET A 26 -13.63 -6.27 10.24
N ASP A 27 -14.57 -6.71 9.41
CA ASP A 27 -14.97 -8.13 9.37
C ASP A 27 -13.89 -8.93 8.63
N THR A 28 -13.12 -9.70 9.39
CA THR A 28 -12.04 -10.56 8.89
C THR A 28 -12.52 -11.92 8.38
N ARG A 29 -13.83 -12.13 8.26
CA ARG A 29 -14.40 -13.35 7.69
C ARG A 29 -14.20 -13.42 6.17
N VAL A 30 -13.81 -14.59 5.68
CA VAL A 30 -13.68 -14.86 4.24
C VAL A 30 -15.01 -15.31 3.65
N GLY A 31 -15.74 -14.38 3.03
CA GLY A 31 -17.02 -14.67 2.37
C GLY A 31 -18.08 -15.18 3.34
N GLN A 32 -18.80 -16.26 2.99
CA GLN A 32 -19.78 -16.92 3.89
C GLN A 32 -19.12 -17.93 4.86
N SER A 33 -17.80 -18.08 4.83
CA SER A 33 -17.07 -19.06 5.63
C SER A 33 -16.81 -18.52 7.04
N ASN A 34 -16.84 -19.39 8.05
CA ASN A 34 -16.55 -19.01 9.45
C ASN A 34 -15.03 -18.84 9.73
N ILE A 35 -14.20 -18.75 8.68
CA ILE A 35 -12.75 -18.61 8.76
C ILE A 35 -12.43 -17.13 8.99
N LYS A 36 -11.89 -16.82 10.17
CA LYS A 36 -11.38 -15.48 10.51
C LYS A 36 -9.92 -15.38 10.08
N ILE A 37 -9.61 -14.44 9.21
CA ILE A 37 -8.23 -14.10 8.86
C ILE A 37 -7.64 -13.23 9.98
N PRO A 38 -6.48 -13.59 10.54
CA PRO A 38 -5.76 -12.70 11.45
C PRO A 38 -5.36 -11.40 10.75
N GLU A 39 -5.46 -10.26 11.46
CA GLU A 39 -5.04 -8.95 10.94
C GLU A 39 -3.58 -8.97 10.44
N ALA A 40 -2.70 -9.69 11.15
CA ALA A 40 -1.30 -9.86 10.76
C ALA A 40 -1.13 -10.55 9.40
N SER A 41 -2.07 -11.40 8.99
CA SER A 41 -2.05 -12.09 7.70
C SER A 41 -2.35 -11.15 6.53
N LEU A 42 -2.83 -9.92 6.77
CA LEU A 42 -3.04 -8.93 5.72
C LEU A 42 -1.73 -8.48 5.04
N SER A 43 -0.61 -8.58 5.75
CA SER A 43 0.74 -8.38 5.19
C SER A 43 1.06 -9.32 4.02
N LEU A 44 0.36 -10.46 3.90
CA LEU A 44 0.50 -11.35 2.75
C LEU A 44 0.00 -10.70 1.46
N PHE A 45 -1.04 -9.86 1.52
CA PHE A 45 -1.52 -9.14 0.32
C PHE A 45 -0.50 -8.14 -0.18
N ASP A 46 0.20 -7.48 0.73
CA ASP A 46 1.31 -6.59 0.40
C ASP A 46 2.45 -7.37 -0.28
N THR A 47 2.85 -8.49 0.32
CA THR A 47 3.88 -9.38 -0.23
C THR A 47 3.51 -9.87 -1.64
N LEU A 48 2.26 -10.29 -1.84
CA LEU A 48 1.75 -10.71 -3.15
C LEU A 48 1.75 -9.56 -4.16
N SER A 49 1.41 -8.35 -3.72
CA SER A 49 1.47 -7.15 -4.55
C SER A 49 2.90 -6.86 -5.00
N VAL A 50 3.87 -6.90 -4.09
CA VAL A 50 5.29 -6.73 -4.41
C VAL A 50 5.76 -7.80 -5.41
N ILE A 51 5.43 -9.08 -5.18
CA ILE A 51 5.76 -10.18 -6.10
C ILE A 51 5.18 -9.93 -7.50
N PHE A 52 4.00 -9.31 -7.59
CA PHE A 52 3.39 -8.93 -8.87
C PHE A 52 4.07 -7.72 -9.52
N TRP A 53 4.38 -6.68 -8.72
CA TRP A 53 4.94 -5.43 -9.23
C TRP A 53 6.41 -5.51 -9.60
N VAL A 54 7.21 -6.37 -8.96
CA VAL A 54 8.63 -6.59 -9.31
C VAL A 54 8.83 -6.95 -10.80
N PRO A 55 8.21 -8.02 -11.35
CA PRO A 55 8.38 -8.37 -12.76
C PRO A 55 7.76 -7.32 -13.70
N VAL A 56 6.70 -6.63 -13.28
CA VAL A 56 6.09 -5.53 -14.04
C VAL A 56 7.08 -4.36 -14.14
N TYR A 57 7.72 -4.01 -13.04
CA TYR A 57 8.73 -2.96 -13.00
C TYR A 57 9.93 -3.34 -13.90
N ASP A 58 10.49 -4.54 -13.71
CA ASP A 58 11.67 -4.98 -14.45
C ASP A 58 11.43 -5.12 -15.95
N ARG A 59 10.28 -5.68 -16.36
CA ARG A 59 10.00 -5.93 -17.78
C ARG A 59 9.36 -4.77 -18.52
N ILE A 60 8.46 -4.03 -17.87
CA ILE A 60 7.67 -2.99 -18.53
C ILE A 60 8.30 -1.63 -18.26
N ILE A 61 8.54 -1.29 -17.00
CA ILE A 61 8.98 0.05 -16.63
C ILE A 61 10.42 0.30 -17.04
N ILE A 62 11.37 -0.57 -16.71
CA ILE A 62 12.76 -0.41 -17.13
C ILE A 62 12.85 -0.35 -18.66
N ARG A 63 12.13 -1.23 -19.35
CA ARG A 63 12.17 -1.33 -20.83
C ARG A 63 11.55 -0.11 -21.50
N THR A 64 10.42 0.38 -20.99
CA THR A 64 9.76 1.60 -21.47
C THR A 64 10.63 2.82 -21.20
N THR A 65 11.19 2.91 -19.99
CA THR A 65 12.02 4.03 -19.59
C THR A 65 13.31 4.09 -20.40
N ARG A 66 13.96 2.95 -20.63
CA ARG A 66 15.14 2.87 -21.52
C ARG A 66 14.80 3.27 -22.95
N LYS A 67 13.58 2.96 -23.42
CA LYS A 67 13.11 3.31 -24.77
C LYS A 67 12.74 4.80 -24.90
N PHE A 68 12.18 5.42 -23.85
CA PHE A 68 11.73 6.81 -23.87
C PHE A 68 12.85 7.81 -23.59
N THR A 69 13.72 7.54 -22.61
CA THR A 69 14.72 8.54 -22.18
C THR A 69 16.06 8.44 -22.92
N GLY A 70 16.29 7.37 -23.70
CA GLY A 70 17.52 7.15 -24.47
C GLY A 70 18.81 6.99 -23.64
N HIS A 71 18.75 7.20 -22.32
CA HIS A 71 19.84 7.04 -21.37
C HIS A 71 19.94 5.58 -20.91
N LYS A 72 21.17 5.08 -20.70
CA LYS A 72 21.44 3.71 -20.24
C LYS A 72 20.67 3.34 -18.94
N ASN A 73 20.37 4.32 -18.09
CA ASN A 73 19.69 4.14 -16.80
C ASN A 73 18.19 4.56 -16.80
N GLY A 74 17.66 5.04 -17.93
CA GLY A 74 16.24 5.39 -18.07
C GLY A 74 15.78 6.62 -17.27
N LEU A 75 15.36 6.44 -16.02
CA LEU A 75 14.82 7.48 -15.12
C LEU A 75 15.87 7.84 -14.07
N THR A 76 15.93 9.12 -13.68
CA THR A 76 16.80 9.52 -12.57
C THR A 76 16.33 8.88 -11.25
N GLN A 77 17.26 8.51 -10.37
CA GLN A 77 16.95 7.86 -9.09
C GLN A 77 15.98 8.69 -8.24
N LEU A 78 16.17 10.01 -8.20
CA LEU A 78 15.24 10.92 -7.52
C LEU A 78 13.83 10.84 -8.07
N GLN A 79 13.66 10.73 -9.40
CA GLN A 79 12.34 10.64 -10.01
C GLN A 79 11.65 9.32 -9.64
N ARG A 80 12.39 8.20 -9.60
CA ARG A 80 11.84 6.90 -9.19
C ARG A 80 11.37 6.92 -7.73
N ILE A 81 12.20 7.45 -6.83
CA ILE A 81 11.85 7.65 -5.42
C ILE A 81 10.66 8.61 -5.29
N GLY A 82 10.65 9.70 -6.06
CA GLY A 82 9.55 10.66 -6.12
C GLY A 82 8.23 10.04 -6.61
N THR A 83 8.27 9.16 -7.61
CA THR A 83 7.07 8.44 -8.06
C THR A 83 6.55 7.47 -7.02
N GLY A 84 7.42 6.74 -6.31
CA GLY A 84 7.00 5.88 -5.20
C GLY A 84 6.33 6.67 -4.08
N LEU A 85 6.87 7.85 -3.76
CA LEU A 85 6.27 8.80 -2.82
C LEU A 85 4.88 9.31 -3.27
N LEU A 86 4.71 9.65 -4.54
CA LEU A 86 3.40 10.07 -5.04
C LEU A 86 2.38 8.92 -4.96
N ILE A 87 2.79 7.69 -5.31
CA ILE A 87 1.93 6.50 -5.25
C ILE A 87 1.53 6.20 -3.79
N SER A 88 2.45 6.36 -2.83
CA SER A 88 2.13 6.14 -1.42
C SER A 88 1.13 7.16 -0.86
N ILE A 89 1.16 8.41 -1.34
CA ILE A 89 0.11 9.40 -1.02
C ILE A 89 -1.26 8.91 -1.50
N PHE A 90 -1.36 8.40 -2.74
CA PHE A 90 -2.61 7.84 -3.24
C PHE A 90 -3.08 6.62 -2.42
N ALA A 91 -2.17 5.77 -1.96
CA ALA A 91 -2.52 4.67 -1.07
C ALA A 91 -3.10 5.16 0.26
N MET A 92 -2.49 6.18 0.86
CA MET A 92 -2.97 6.79 2.11
C MET A 92 -4.32 7.46 1.93
N VAL A 93 -4.56 8.13 0.79
CA VAL A 93 -5.88 8.69 0.45
C VAL A 93 -6.93 7.58 0.31
N SER A 94 -6.60 6.47 -0.37
CA SER A 94 -7.48 5.30 -0.46
C SER A 94 -7.82 4.75 0.93
N ALA A 95 -6.84 4.65 1.83
CA ALA A 95 -7.05 4.17 3.19
C ALA A 95 -7.93 5.11 4.02
N ALA A 96 -7.72 6.43 3.88
CA ALA A 96 -8.52 7.44 4.54
C ALA A 96 -9.99 7.42 4.08
N ILE A 97 -10.23 7.23 2.77
CA ILE A 97 -11.59 7.07 2.23
C ILE A 97 -12.26 5.82 2.82
N LEU A 98 -11.53 4.71 2.87
CA LEU A 98 -12.03 3.45 3.40
C LEU A 98 -12.40 3.57 4.89
N GLU A 99 -11.55 4.25 5.67
CA GLU A 99 -11.81 4.55 7.07
C GLU A 99 -13.01 5.50 7.26
N TYR A 100 -13.14 6.50 6.39
CA TYR A 100 -14.29 7.39 6.40
C TYR A 100 -15.59 6.63 6.16
N VAL A 101 -15.62 5.73 5.17
CA VAL A 101 -16.78 4.86 4.91
C VAL A 101 -17.06 3.95 6.11
N ARG A 102 -16.02 3.38 6.75
CA ARG A 102 -16.17 2.59 7.98
C ARG A 102 -16.82 3.37 9.11
N LEU A 103 -16.34 4.58 9.36
CA LEU A 103 -16.87 5.46 10.40
C LEU A 103 -18.31 5.91 10.10
N ASP A 104 -18.65 6.17 8.83
CA ASP A 104 -20.01 6.54 8.42
C ASP A 104 -21.01 5.40 8.68
N ILE A 105 -20.63 4.15 8.38
CA ILE A 105 -21.46 2.96 8.66
C ILE A 105 -21.66 2.77 10.17
N VAL A 106 -20.60 2.92 10.98
CA VAL A 106 -20.70 2.81 12.44
C VAL A 106 -21.65 3.87 13.01
N LYS A 107 -21.55 5.12 12.53
CA LYS A 107 -22.44 6.23 12.94
C LYS A 107 -23.89 5.95 12.56
N LYS A 108 -24.16 5.50 11.33
CA LYS A 108 -25.52 5.26 10.82
C LYS A 108 -26.25 4.12 11.53
N HIS A 109 -25.53 3.07 11.91
CA HIS A 109 -26.13 1.92 12.59
C HIS A 109 -26.21 2.07 14.13
N ASN A 110 -25.76 3.21 14.68
CA ASN A 110 -25.64 3.45 16.12
C ASN A 110 -24.86 2.31 16.84
N SER A 111 -23.97 1.66 16.09
CA SER A 111 -23.26 0.43 16.46
C SER A 111 -21.98 0.72 17.23
N TYR A 112 -22.00 1.71 18.13
CA TYR A 112 -20.87 1.97 19.04
C TYR A 112 -20.55 0.77 19.94
N SER A 113 -21.51 -0.16 20.08
CA SER A 113 -21.35 -1.43 20.81
C SER A 113 -20.77 -2.58 19.96
N MET A 114 -20.64 -2.42 18.64
CA MET A 114 -20.18 -3.51 17.77
C MET A 114 -18.66 -3.42 17.61
N LYS A 115 -17.93 -4.44 18.09
CA LYS A 115 -16.45 -4.51 18.03
C LYS A 115 -15.87 -4.42 16.61
N ALA A 116 -16.63 -4.74 15.57
CA ALA A 116 -16.21 -4.68 14.18
C ALA A 116 -17.34 -4.11 13.31
N ALA A 117 -17.01 -3.20 12.39
CA ALA A 117 -17.95 -2.72 11.38
C ALA A 117 -18.21 -3.85 10.36
N PRO A 118 -19.41 -3.98 9.78
CA PRO A 118 -19.73 -4.98 8.77
C PRO A 118 -19.13 -4.62 7.39
N ILE A 119 -17.86 -4.22 7.38
CA ILE A 119 -17.07 -4.01 6.16
C ILE A 119 -16.06 -5.14 6.09
N SER A 120 -16.06 -5.85 4.96
CA SER A 120 -15.11 -6.93 4.74
C SER A 120 -13.69 -6.39 4.63
N VAL A 121 -12.76 -7.09 5.27
CA VAL A 121 -11.31 -6.82 5.21
C VAL A 121 -10.76 -6.82 3.77
N PHE A 122 -11.45 -7.44 2.81
CA PHE A 122 -11.08 -7.43 1.40
C PHE A 122 -11.03 -6.03 0.77
N TRP A 123 -11.74 -5.05 1.32
CA TRP A 123 -11.61 -3.66 0.85
C TRP A 123 -10.20 -3.12 1.07
N GLN A 124 -9.45 -3.61 2.06
CA GLN A 124 -8.05 -3.21 2.27
C GLN A 124 -7.11 -3.76 1.20
N VAL A 125 -7.53 -4.73 0.37
CA VAL A 125 -6.67 -5.26 -0.71
C VAL A 125 -6.26 -4.15 -1.66
N THR A 126 -7.14 -3.17 -1.94
CA THR A 126 -6.80 -2.04 -2.82
C THR A 126 -5.67 -1.18 -2.26
N GLN A 127 -5.71 -0.83 -0.96
CA GLN A 127 -4.64 -0.02 -0.35
C GLN A 127 -3.33 -0.80 -0.26
N TYR A 128 -3.35 -2.09 0.11
CA TYR A 128 -2.15 -2.94 0.11
C TYR A 128 -1.57 -3.10 -1.29
N PHE A 129 -2.41 -3.21 -2.31
CA PHE A 129 -1.95 -3.31 -3.69
C PHE A 129 -1.21 -2.05 -4.16
N ILE A 130 -1.75 -0.86 -3.84
CA ILE A 130 -1.11 0.42 -4.19
C ILE A 130 0.18 0.63 -3.39
N ILE A 131 0.23 0.22 -2.11
CA ILE A 131 1.48 0.34 -1.34
C ILE A 131 2.56 -0.59 -1.88
N GLY A 132 2.24 -1.86 -2.19
CA GLY A 132 3.23 -2.75 -2.81
C GLY A 132 3.79 -2.19 -4.13
N CYS A 133 3.00 -1.42 -4.88
CA CYS A 133 3.49 -0.66 -6.04
C CYS A 133 4.47 0.45 -5.61
N ALA A 134 4.09 1.30 -4.65
CA ALA A 134 4.94 2.36 -4.12
C ALA A 134 6.29 1.82 -3.57
N GLU A 135 6.24 0.67 -2.90
CA GLU A 135 7.40 -0.03 -2.35
C GLU A 135 8.39 -0.38 -3.45
N VAL A 136 7.93 -1.08 -4.49
CA VAL A 136 8.78 -1.52 -5.60
C VAL A 136 9.49 -0.33 -6.26
N PHE A 137 8.76 0.76 -6.53
CA PHE A 137 9.37 1.96 -7.12
C PHE A 137 10.38 2.64 -6.19
N THR A 138 10.09 2.70 -4.89
CA THR A 138 10.95 3.38 -3.91
C THR A 138 12.21 2.56 -3.63
N TYR A 139 12.05 1.26 -3.40
CA TYR A 139 13.13 0.35 -3.03
C TYR A 139 14.12 0.16 -4.18
N ILE A 140 13.63 0.00 -5.41
CA ILE A 140 14.52 -0.09 -6.59
C ILE A 140 15.23 1.25 -6.84
N GLY A 141 14.54 2.37 -6.62
CA GLY A 141 15.15 3.71 -6.69
C GLY A 141 16.27 3.92 -5.65
N GLN A 142 16.12 3.35 -4.45
CA GLN A 142 17.14 3.37 -3.40
C GLN A 142 18.31 2.44 -3.72
N LEU A 143 18.05 1.19 -4.13
CA LEU A 143 19.11 0.21 -4.44
C LEU A 143 20.07 0.73 -5.51
N GLU A 144 19.56 1.29 -6.61
CA GLU A 144 20.44 1.88 -7.64
C GLU A 144 21.16 3.13 -7.13
N PHE A 145 20.58 3.91 -6.19
CA PHE A 145 21.26 5.10 -5.65
C PHE A 145 22.49 4.73 -4.83
N PHE A 146 22.47 3.59 -4.16
CA PHE A 146 23.56 3.11 -3.31
C PHE A 146 24.58 2.22 -4.02
N TYR A 147 24.29 1.74 -5.24
CA TYR A 147 25.10 0.77 -5.99
C TYR A 147 25.35 1.24 -7.43
#